data_AF-A0A971DPC9-F1
#
_entry.id   AF-A0A971DPC9-F1
#
_cell.length_a   1.000
_cell.length_b   1.000
_cell.length_c   1.000
_cell.angle_alpha   90.00
_cell.angle_beta   90.00
_cell.angle_gamma   90.00
#
_symmetry.space_group_name_H-M   'P 1'
#
loop_
_entity.id
_entity.type
_entity.pdbx_description
1 polymer ?
#
loop_
_entity_poly.entity_id
_entity_poly.type
_entity_poly.pdbx_seq_one_letter_code
_entity_poly.pdbx_strand_id
1 'polypeptide(L)'
;MTKTKLAILIFFSSLFLGGYNYSPGDSFKTAFPSEDFLNMKGIAVSHVIKNSSDSLSDNKIVELQDENGLTIWFGRYFYKDICITGICRMVKLWIFWDGVGNYLGIQLDEKEPLTKSDHTPFEPQDYIRLDEILGDTVSILKELQYEDLVIEDGPQPNIDDIPEKDLFEVDGYSSATLPSLKEYVIKDAVFTCYTLWHTVYGETKVNIDDILKGRIDSNYLNKLLNGSENQKLFALEIIRQNSSFFFEFNSQLLPLIASQNKNISEKALSVVTPQYLSNSENQLRFIELMDHSLPETKYEIIYKLQLIDNISTDAIILLIDKYATGKISAGGLNQIFKIISKQIVTNKNILNNNEIESRLVQLSKHSDPYTANLTKNFLKSTR
;
A
#
# COMPACT_ATOMS: atom_id res chain seq x y z
N MET A 1 40.77 0.37 47.17
CA MET A 1 40.74 0.90 45.79
C MET A 1 40.32 -0.23 44.86
N THR A 2 39.02 -0.35 44.63
CA THR A 2 38.41 -1.41 43.81
C THR A 2 37.65 -0.71 42.69
N LYS A 3 38.10 -0.92 41.44
CA LYS A 3 37.53 -0.32 40.24
C LYS A 3 36.23 -1.03 39.87
N THR A 4 35.11 -0.36 40.02
CA THR A 4 33.79 -0.77 39.51
C THR A 4 33.78 -0.55 37.99
N LYS A 5 33.64 -1.62 37.19
CA LYS A 5 33.36 -1.50 35.76
C LYS A 5 31.84 -1.46 35.56
N LEU A 6 31.38 -0.37 34.97
CA LEU A 6 30.01 -0.12 34.53
C LEU A 6 29.72 -1.01 33.30
N ALA A 7 28.80 -1.96 33.42
CA ALA A 7 28.29 -2.73 32.28
C ALA A 7 27.07 -2.00 31.71
N ILE A 8 27.18 -1.51 30.48
CA ILE A 8 26.08 -0.91 29.72
C ILE A 8 25.24 -2.06 29.16
N LEU A 9 24.01 -2.20 29.65
CA LEU A 9 23.03 -3.15 29.16
C LEU A 9 22.38 -2.55 27.90
N ILE A 10 22.78 -3.02 26.71
CA ILE A 10 22.08 -2.70 25.46
C ILE A 10 20.95 -3.72 25.32
N PHE A 11 19.71 -3.25 25.48
CA PHE A 11 18.52 -4.03 25.14
C PHE A 11 18.45 -4.14 23.61
N PHE A 12 18.84 -5.30 23.06
CA PHE A 12 18.44 -5.69 21.72
C PHE A 12 16.97 -6.12 21.76
N SER A 13 16.09 -5.34 21.16
CA SER A 13 14.73 -5.79 20.86
C SER A 13 14.81 -6.84 19.76
N SER A 14 14.67 -8.11 20.12
CA SER A 14 14.48 -9.19 19.17
C SER A 14 13.11 -9.02 18.51
N LEU A 15 13.10 -8.51 17.27
CA LEU A 15 12.02 -8.79 16.33
C LEU A 15 11.98 -10.30 16.11
N PHE A 16 10.88 -10.91 16.52
CA PHE A 16 10.54 -12.28 16.15
C PHE A 16 10.31 -12.33 14.63
N LEU A 17 11.35 -12.62 13.88
CA LEU A 17 11.22 -13.26 12.58
C LEU A 17 10.88 -14.73 12.86
N GLY A 18 9.63 -15.11 12.59
CA GLY A 18 9.19 -16.50 12.66
C GLY A 18 9.99 -17.35 11.68
N GLY A 19 11.01 -18.03 12.17
CA GLY A 19 11.75 -19.04 11.42
C GLY A 19 10.86 -20.26 11.20
N TYR A 20 10.47 -20.49 9.94
CA TYR A 20 9.93 -21.78 9.52
C TYR A 20 11.07 -22.80 9.51
N ASN A 21 11.00 -23.78 10.42
CA ASN A 21 11.92 -24.91 10.43
C ASN A 21 11.67 -25.80 9.20
N TYR A 22 12.60 -25.79 8.25
CA TYR A 22 12.59 -26.64 7.06
C TYR A 22 13.10 -28.03 7.40
N SER A 23 12.30 -29.07 7.13
CA SER A 23 12.70 -30.47 7.24
C SER A 23 13.18 -30.96 5.86
N PRO A 24 14.38 -31.57 5.74
CA PRO A 24 14.91 -31.99 4.45
C PRO A 24 14.32 -33.35 4.07
N GLY A 25 13.25 -33.34 3.29
CA GLY A 25 12.58 -34.56 2.81
C GLY A 25 11.47 -34.30 1.80
N ASP A 26 11.80 -33.56 0.72
CA ASP A 26 11.11 -33.51 -0.59
C ASP A 26 11.74 -32.34 -1.37
N SER A 27 12.97 -32.55 -1.85
CA SER A 27 13.65 -31.57 -2.69
C SER A 27 12.92 -31.47 -4.03
N PHE A 28 12.16 -30.38 -4.24
CA PHE A 28 11.75 -29.74 -5.51
C PHE A 28 10.44 -28.91 -5.38
N LYS A 29 9.76 -28.91 -4.22
CA LYS A 29 8.46 -28.22 -4.03
C LYS A 29 8.47 -26.71 -3.69
N THR A 30 9.61 -26.00 -3.74
CA THR A 30 9.72 -24.67 -3.08
C THR A 30 10.30 -23.52 -3.91
N ALA A 31 10.15 -23.55 -5.23
CA ALA A 31 10.57 -22.43 -6.12
C ALA A 31 9.44 -21.74 -6.89
N PHE A 32 8.25 -22.36 -6.95
CA PHE A 32 7.11 -21.87 -7.72
C PHE A 32 6.12 -21.20 -6.76
N PRO A 33 5.53 -20.05 -7.11
CA PRO A 33 4.47 -19.49 -6.28
C PRO A 33 3.38 -20.54 -6.10
N SER A 34 3.00 -20.77 -4.84
CA SER A 34 2.21 -21.92 -4.41
C SER A 34 0.78 -21.96 -4.95
N GLU A 35 0.36 -20.90 -5.63
CA GLU A 35 -1.00 -20.73 -6.14
C GLU A 35 -1.09 -21.08 -7.62
N ASP A 36 -1.84 -22.13 -7.90
CA ASP A 36 -2.18 -22.54 -9.26
C ASP A 36 -3.36 -21.72 -9.78
N PHE A 37 -3.06 -20.47 -10.17
CA PHE A 37 -4.06 -19.48 -10.61
C PHE A 37 -4.92 -20.01 -11.76
N LEU A 38 -4.32 -20.72 -12.72
CA LEU A 38 -5.00 -21.21 -13.91
C LEU A 38 -6.07 -22.26 -13.61
N ASN A 39 -5.96 -22.97 -12.48
CA ASN A 39 -6.92 -23.99 -12.05
C ASN A 39 -7.93 -23.47 -11.01
N MET A 40 -7.90 -22.17 -10.69
CA MET A 40 -8.90 -21.56 -9.83
C MET A 40 -10.29 -21.58 -10.48
N LYS A 41 -11.32 -21.80 -9.66
CA LYS A 41 -12.71 -21.81 -10.12
C LYS A 41 -13.24 -20.38 -10.26
N GLY A 42 -13.95 -20.12 -11.35
CA GLY A 42 -14.59 -18.84 -11.59
C GLY A 42 -15.11 -18.73 -13.03
N ILE A 43 -15.52 -17.53 -13.41
CA ILE A 43 -15.95 -17.20 -14.76
C ILE A 43 -14.79 -16.50 -15.47
N ALA A 44 -14.26 -17.14 -16.53
CA ALA A 44 -13.16 -16.58 -17.31
C ALA A 44 -13.70 -15.62 -18.38
N VAL A 45 -13.15 -14.41 -18.41
CA VAL A 45 -13.44 -13.35 -19.40
C VAL A 45 -12.13 -12.99 -20.11
N SER A 46 -12.18 -12.67 -21.40
CA SER A 46 -11.01 -12.26 -22.18
C SER A 46 -11.15 -10.83 -22.69
N HIS A 47 -10.11 -10.03 -22.49
CA HIS A 47 -10.01 -8.63 -22.93
C HIS A 47 -8.93 -8.50 -23.98
N VAL A 48 -9.27 -8.00 -25.18
CA VAL A 48 -8.32 -7.89 -26.30
C VAL A 48 -7.60 -6.54 -26.26
N ILE A 49 -6.26 -6.58 -26.30
CA ILE A 49 -5.38 -5.41 -26.43
C ILE A 49 -5.22 -5.09 -27.91
N LYS A 50 -5.76 -3.96 -28.37
CA LYS A 50 -5.87 -3.64 -29.81
C LYS A 50 -4.62 -3.03 -30.44
N ASN A 51 -3.61 -2.62 -29.67
CA ASN A 51 -2.38 -1.99 -30.18
C ASN A 51 -1.20 -2.28 -29.23
N SER A 52 -0.91 -3.56 -28.97
CA SER A 52 0.16 -3.91 -28.03
C SER A 52 1.53 -3.53 -28.57
N SER A 53 2.36 -2.85 -27.78
CA SER A 53 3.79 -2.66 -28.10
C SER A 53 4.59 -3.97 -27.98
N ASP A 54 4.03 -4.96 -27.30
CA ASP A 54 4.59 -6.31 -27.16
C ASP A 54 3.93 -7.25 -28.17
N SER A 55 4.59 -7.41 -29.33
CA SER A 55 4.07 -8.23 -30.43
C SER A 55 4.28 -9.73 -30.25
N LEU A 56 5.08 -10.14 -29.26
CA LEU A 56 5.44 -11.55 -29.04
C LEU A 56 4.51 -12.21 -28.02
N SER A 57 4.12 -11.46 -27.00
CA SER A 57 3.19 -11.94 -25.96
C SER A 57 1.75 -12.03 -26.47
N ASP A 58 0.91 -12.76 -25.73
CA ASP A 58 -0.51 -12.89 -26.10
C ASP A 58 -1.18 -11.51 -26.09
N ASN A 59 -2.09 -11.25 -27.02
CA ASN A 59 -2.78 -9.97 -27.15
C ASN A 59 -4.04 -9.89 -26.29
N LYS A 60 -4.17 -10.80 -25.32
CA LYS A 60 -5.33 -10.92 -24.44
C LYS A 60 -4.93 -10.87 -22.97
N ILE A 61 -5.75 -10.20 -22.19
CA ILE A 61 -5.76 -10.31 -20.73
C ILE A 61 -6.93 -11.23 -20.38
N VAL A 62 -6.62 -12.33 -19.70
CA VAL A 62 -7.61 -13.21 -19.10
C VAL A 62 -7.97 -12.66 -17.73
N GLU A 63 -9.24 -12.64 -17.40
CA GLU A 63 -9.75 -12.25 -16.11
C GLU A 63 -10.57 -13.41 -15.54
N LEU A 64 -10.32 -13.76 -14.29
CA LEU A 64 -11.17 -14.68 -13.55
C LEU A 64 -12.07 -13.90 -12.60
N GLN A 65 -13.38 -14.10 -12.71
CA GLN A 65 -14.39 -13.48 -11.86
C GLN A 65 -15.04 -14.49 -10.92
N ASP A 66 -15.47 -14.02 -9.75
CA ASP A 66 -16.35 -14.77 -8.87
C ASP A 66 -17.80 -14.76 -9.38
N GLU A 67 -18.69 -15.46 -8.68
CA GLU A 67 -20.12 -15.52 -9.02
C GLU A 67 -20.84 -14.17 -8.93
N ASN A 68 -20.27 -13.21 -8.20
CA ASN A 68 -20.80 -11.85 -8.06
C ASN A 68 -20.23 -10.89 -9.10
N GLY A 69 -19.37 -11.36 -10.00
CA GLY A 69 -18.70 -10.54 -11.01
C GLY A 69 -17.61 -9.63 -10.46
N LEU A 70 -17.09 -9.90 -9.25
CA LEU A 70 -15.84 -9.30 -8.79
C LEU A 70 -14.66 -10.07 -9.36
N THR A 71 -13.62 -9.34 -9.75
CA THR A 71 -12.39 -9.94 -10.23
C THR A 71 -11.65 -10.62 -9.08
N ILE A 72 -11.25 -11.87 -9.30
CA ILE A 72 -10.32 -12.63 -8.47
C ILE A 72 -8.89 -12.25 -8.90
N TRP A 73 -8.58 -12.43 -10.19
CA TRP A 73 -7.30 -12.05 -10.78
C TRP A 73 -7.42 -11.68 -12.25
N PHE A 74 -6.45 -10.92 -12.73
CA PHE A 74 -6.10 -10.77 -14.15
C PHE A 74 -4.82 -11.54 -14.45
N GLY A 75 -4.70 -12.07 -15.66
CA GLY A 75 -3.54 -12.85 -16.09
C GLY A 75 -3.25 -12.61 -17.56
N ARG A 76 -1.98 -12.54 -17.92
CA ARG A 76 -1.54 -12.48 -19.32
C ARG A 76 -0.34 -13.41 -19.51
N TYR A 77 -0.34 -14.10 -20.64
CA TYR A 77 0.77 -14.94 -21.05
C TYR A 77 1.79 -14.11 -21.82
N PHE A 78 3.05 -14.18 -21.41
CA PHE A 78 4.17 -13.45 -21.96
C PHE A 78 5.15 -14.36 -22.67
N TYR A 79 5.61 -13.90 -23.82
CA TYR A 79 6.71 -14.48 -24.56
C TYR A 79 7.74 -13.38 -24.84
N LYS A 80 8.80 -13.34 -24.05
CA LYS A 80 9.73 -12.19 -24.02
C LYS A 80 11.17 -12.59 -24.23
N ASP A 81 11.90 -11.74 -24.95
CA ASP A 81 13.34 -11.68 -24.82
C ASP A 81 13.69 -10.87 -23.57
N ILE A 82 14.57 -11.42 -22.75
CA ILE A 82 14.97 -10.88 -21.44
C ILE A 82 16.48 -10.66 -21.35
N CYS A 83 17.21 -10.79 -22.47
CA CYS A 83 18.66 -10.71 -22.49
C CYS A 83 19.17 -9.80 -23.62
N ILE A 84 20.39 -9.28 -23.45
CA ILE A 84 21.08 -8.50 -24.49
C ILE A 84 21.65 -9.41 -25.58
N THR A 85 22.21 -10.54 -25.16
CA THR A 85 23.09 -11.33 -26.01
C THR A 85 22.33 -12.17 -27.04
N GLY A 86 21.00 -12.29 -26.91
CA GLY A 86 20.17 -13.19 -27.70
C GLY A 86 20.45 -14.68 -27.47
N ILE A 87 21.37 -15.01 -26.54
CA ILE A 87 21.77 -16.38 -26.22
C ILE A 87 20.84 -16.98 -25.15
N CYS A 88 20.23 -16.15 -24.30
CA CYS A 88 19.27 -16.65 -23.32
C CYS A 88 18.03 -17.20 -24.01
N ARG A 89 17.39 -18.18 -23.36
CA ARG A 89 16.12 -18.70 -23.84
C ARG A 89 15.06 -17.62 -23.68
N MET A 90 14.25 -17.45 -24.73
CA MET A 90 13.05 -16.63 -24.62
C MET A 90 12.18 -17.15 -23.48
N VAL A 91 11.70 -16.23 -22.67
CA VAL A 91 10.93 -16.55 -21.49
C VAL A 91 9.47 -16.72 -21.86
N LYS A 92 8.89 -17.80 -21.32
CA LYS A 92 7.47 -18.11 -21.39
C LYS A 92 6.92 -18.19 -19.98
N LEU A 93 6.05 -17.26 -19.63
CA LEU A 93 5.40 -17.24 -18.33
C LEU A 93 4.02 -16.60 -18.38
N TRP A 94 3.19 -16.94 -17.42
CA TRP A 94 2.06 -16.13 -17.00
C TRP A 94 2.50 -15.14 -15.94
N ILE A 95 1.97 -13.92 -16.01
CA ILE A 95 2.01 -12.96 -14.89
C ILE A 95 0.56 -12.66 -14.50
N PHE A 96 0.32 -12.59 -13.20
CA PHE A 96 -0.98 -12.36 -12.60
C PHE A 96 -1.01 -11.07 -11.78
N TRP A 97 -2.17 -10.44 -11.77
CA TRP A 97 -2.52 -9.30 -10.94
C TRP A 97 -3.79 -9.62 -10.15
N ASP A 98 -3.93 -9.07 -8.95
CA ASP A 98 -5.13 -9.20 -8.13
C ASP A 98 -6.32 -8.44 -8.75
N GLY A 99 -7.51 -8.63 -8.19
CA GLY A 99 -8.73 -7.98 -8.65
C GLY A 99 -8.76 -6.45 -8.57
N VAL A 100 -7.72 -5.81 -8.05
CA VAL A 100 -7.55 -4.35 -8.06
C VAL A 100 -6.28 -3.91 -8.80
N GLY A 101 -5.62 -4.83 -9.50
CA GLY A 101 -4.49 -4.58 -10.39
C GLY A 101 -3.11 -4.62 -9.74
N ASN A 102 -2.95 -5.05 -8.49
CA ASN A 102 -1.62 -5.23 -7.90
C ASN A 102 -0.97 -6.52 -8.40
N TYR A 103 0.36 -6.57 -8.50
CA TYR A 103 1.06 -7.82 -8.82
C TYR A 103 0.68 -8.93 -7.82
N LEU A 104 0.39 -10.13 -8.35
CA LEU A 104 -0.04 -11.27 -7.56
C LEU A 104 0.93 -12.46 -7.65
N GLY A 105 1.62 -12.62 -8.78
CA GLY A 105 2.56 -13.73 -8.97
C GLY A 105 2.86 -14.04 -10.43
N ILE A 106 3.73 -15.03 -10.65
CA ILE A 106 4.06 -15.58 -11.98
C ILE A 106 3.84 -17.09 -12.04
N GLN A 107 3.55 -17.66 -13.21
CA GLN A 107 3.51 -19.13 -13.38
C GLN A 107 4.25 -19.52 -14.66
N LEU A 108 5.19 -20.46 -14.55
CA LEU A 108 6.05 -20.90 -15.64
C LEU A 108 6.00 -22.43 -15.79
N ASP A 109 6.35 -22.94 -16.98
CA ASP A 109 6.55 -24.38 -17.20
C ASP A 109 7.90 -24.79 -16.58
N GLU A 110 7.89 -25.77 -15.68
CA GLU A 110 9.11 -26.25 -15.01
C GLU A 110 10.18 -26.76 -16.00
N LYS A 111 9.77 -27.14 -17.22
CA LYS A 111 10.67 -27.58 -18.28
C LYS A 111 11.40 -26.43 -18.97
N GLU A 112 10.95 -25.20 -18.78
CA GLU A 112 11.49 -23.97 -19.38
C GLU A 112 11.88 -22.97 -18.27
N PRO A 113 12.90 -23.26 -17.44
CA PRO A 113 13.30 -22.38 -16.36
C PRO A 113 13.88 -21.05 -16.88
N LEU A 114 13.76 -20.00 -16.08
CA LEU A 114 14.49 -18.76 -16.29
C LEU A 114 15.99 -19.00 -16.18
N THR A 115 16.78 -18.23 -16.93
CA THR A 115 18.25 -18.31 -16.91
C THR A 115 18.87 -16.97 -16.56
N LYS A 116 20.02 -17.02 -15.89
CA LYS A 116 20.91 -15.89 -15.63
C LYS A 116 21.66 -15.49 -16.91
N SER A 117 22.40 -14.39 -16.85
CA SER A 117 23.23 -13.84 -17.93
C SER A 117 24.33 -14.82 -18.38
N ASP A 118 24.79 -15.69 -17.48
CA ASP A 118 25.76 -16.77 -17.79
C ASP A 118 25.09 -18.06 -18.29
N HIS A 119 23.79 -18.00 -18.61
CA HIS A 119 22.95 -19.11 -19.07
C HIS A 119 22.72 -20.23 -18.05
N THR A 120 23.08 -20.03 -16.79
CA THR A 120 22.72 -20.95 -15.71
C THR A 120 21.23 -20.82 -15.36
N PRO A 121 20.50 -21.93 -15.14
CA PRO A 121 19.12 -21.88 -14.67
C PRO A 121 19.00 -21.19 -13.31
N PHE A 122 17.87 -20.51 -13.08
CA PHE A 122 17.51 -19.96 -11.78
C PHE A 122 17.37 -21.07 -10.74
N GLU A 123 17.91 -20.81 -9.54
CA GLU A 123 17.71 -21.62 -8.36
C GLU A 123 16.41 -21.23 -7.63
N PRO A 124 15.87 -22.06 -6.72
CA PRO A 124 14.66 -21.73 -5.97
C PRO A 124 14.68 -20.37 -5.27
N GLN A 125 15.82 -19.96 -4.73
CA GLN A 125 15.99 -18.67 -4.07
C GLN A 125 15.94 -17.49 -5.04
N ASP A 126 16.36 -17.69 -6.30
CA ASP A 126 16.27 -16.66 -7.33
C ASP A 126 14.79 -16.37 -7.64
N TYR A 127 13.92 -17.38 -7.70
CA TYR A 127 12.49 -17.17 -7.92
C TYR A 127 11.80 -16.44 -6.76
N ILE A 128 12.13 -16.80 -5.51
CA ILE A 128 11.64 -16.07 -4.33
C ILE A 128 12.05 -14.60 -4.41
N ARG A 129 13.33 -14.35 -4.72
CA ARG A 129 13.85 -12.99 -4.84
C ARG A 129 13.21 -12.25 -6.02
N LEU A 130 12.94 -12.92 -7.13
CA LEU A 130 12.26 -12.33 -8.27
C LEU A 130 10.85 -11.87 -7.89
N ASP A 131 10.09 -12.71 -7.19
CA ASP A 131 8.74 -12.38 -6.74
C ASP A 131 8.71 -11.14 -5.83
N GLU A 132 9.66 -11.05 -4.90
CA GLU A 132 9.85 -9.85 -4.05
C GLU A 132 10.13 -8.58 -4.89
N ILE A 133 11.00 -8.69 -5.90
CA ILE A 133 11.34 -7.58 -6.80
C ILE A 133 10.11 -7.14 -7.59
N LEU A 134 9.34 -8.08 -8.14
CA LEU A 134 8.14 -7.80 -8.92
C LEU A 134 7.02 -7.21 -8.06
N GLY A 135 6.94 -7.59 -6.77
CA GLY A 135 6.03 -6.99 -5.80
C GLY A 135 6.44 -5.59 -5.31
N ASP A 136 7.67 -5.15 -5.55
CA ASP A 136 8.16 -3.84 -5.11
C ASP A 136 7.74 -2.71 -6.05
N THR A 137 6.64 -2.03 -5.69
CA THR A 137 6.10 -0.87 -6.43
C THR A 137 6.99 0.37 -6.41
N VAL A 138 7.99 0.45 -5.52
CA VAL A 138 8.91 1.59 -5.36
C VAL A 138 10.34 1.23 -5.75
N SER A 139 10.51 0.14 -6.50
CA SER A 139 11.82 -0.33 -6.96
C SER A 139 12.60 0.75 -7.70
N ILE A 140 13.91 0.79 -7.46
CA ILE A 140 14.86 1.62 -8.22
C ILE A 140 14.79 1.35 -9.72
N LEU A 141 14.42 0.13 -10.12
CA LEU A 141 14.29 -0.27 -11.52
C LEU A 141 13.37 0.67 -12.31
N LYS A 142 12.37 1.27 -11.65
CA LYS A 142 11.41 2.19 -12.26
C LYS A 142 12.04 3.35 -13.03
N GLU A 143 13.16 3.87 -12.53
CA GLU A 143 13.81 5.07 -13.07
C GLU A 143 15.03 4.75 -13.93
N LEU A 144 15.50 3.50 -13.91
CA LEU A 144 16.68 3.08 -14.66
C LEU A 144 16.36 2.92 -16.14
N GLN A 145 17.28 3.37 -16.99
CA GLN A 145 17.31 2.97 -18.38
C GLN A 145 18.13 1.68 -18.53
N TYR A 146 18.10 1.11 -19.73
CA TYR A 146 18.73 -0.17 -20.00
C TYR A 146 20.26 -0.08 -19.89
N GLU A 147 20.82 1.05 -20.30
CA GLU A 147 22.24 1.38 -20.25
C GLU A 147 22.72 1.54 -18.79
N ASP A 148 21.82 1.86 -17.86
CA ASP A 148 22.12 2.05 -16.44
C ASP A 148 22.22 0.73 -15.67
N LEU A 149 22.16 -0.43 -16.34
CA LEU A 149 22.08 -1.75 -15.68
C LEU A 149 23.44 -2.45 -15.57
N VAL A 150 24.39 -2.11 -16.43
CA VAL A 150 25.66 -2.84 -16.57
C VAL A 150 26.85 -1.91 -16.73
N ILE A 151 28.02 -2.42 -16.38
CA ILE A 151 29.29 -1.79 -16.70
C ILE A 151 29.68 -2.21 -18.12
N GLU A 152 29.85 -1.25 -19.04
CA GLU A 152 30.48 -1.51 -20.33
C GLU A 152 31.99 -1.69 -20.11
N ASP A 153 32.46 -2.94 -20.06
CA ASP A 153 33.90 -3.24 -20.05
C ASP A 153 34.37 -3.53 -21.50
N GLY A 154 34.81 -2.50 -22.23
CA GLY A 154 35.55 -2.64 -23.50
C GLY A 154 35.48 -1.43 -24.44
N PRO A 155 36.56 -1.11 -25.20
CA PRO A 155 36.51 -0.04 -26.19
C PRO A 155 35.56 -0.39 -27.34
N GLN A 156 34.72 0.56 -27.77
CA GLN A 156 33.91 0.41 -28.98
C GLN A 156 34.84 0.13 -30.17
N PRO A 157 34.77 -1.03 -30.84
CA PRO A 157 35.58 -1.25 -32.04
C PRO A 157 35.10 -0.29 -33.12
N ASN A 158 36.03 0.40 -33.78
CA ASN A 158 35.72 1.10 -35.02
C ASN A 158 35.20 0.07 -36.03
N ILE A 159 34.03 0.32 -36.58
CA ILE A 159 33.34 -0.54 -37.56
C ILE A 159 34.22 -0.81 -38.80
N ASP A 160 35.23 0.03 -39.04
CA ASP A 160 36.11 -0.03 -40.19
C ASP A 160 37.24 -1.08 -40.08
N ASP A 161 37.47 -1.69 -38.91
CA ASP A 161 38.63 -2.57 -38.67
C ASP A 161 38.31 -4.08 -38.55
N ILE A 162 37.06 -4.51 -38.80
CA ILE A 162 36.66 -5.92 -38.64
C ILE A 162 36.61 -6.63 -40.01
N PRO A 163 37.47 -7.63 -40.28
CA PRO A 163 37.33 -8.49 -41.44
C PRO A 163 36.01 -9.26 -41.36
N GLU A 164 35.26 -9.31 -42.47
CA GLU A 164 33.92 -9.91 -42.62
C GLU A 164 33.80 -11.40 -42.17
N LYS A 165 34.92 -12.04 -41.84
CA LYS A 165 35.03 -13.45 -41.45
C LYS A 165 35.15 -13.69 -39.93
N ASP A 166 35.37 -12.65 -39.13
CA ASP A 166 35.51 -12.74 -37.67
C ASP A 166 34.25 -12.28 -36.90
N LEU A 167 33.16 -11.97 -37.60
CA LEU A 167 31.86 -11.59 -37.00
C LEU A 167 31.21 -12.69 -36.14
N PHE A 168 31.76 -13.91 -36.13
CA PHE A 168 31.26 -15.04 -35.35
C PHE A 168 32.17 -15.45 -34.19
N GLU A 169 33.24 -14.71 -33.91
CA GLU A 169 34.06 -14.89 -32.71
C GLU A 169 33.89 -13.67 -31.79
N VAL A 170 32.67 -13.48 -31.28
CA VAL A 170 32.38 -12.44 -30.28
C VAL A 170 32.76 -13.00 -28.91
N ASP A 171 34.04 -12.86 -28.58
CA ASP A 171 34.60 -13.13 -27.27
C ASP A 171 34.02 -12.16 -26.23
N GLY A 172 33.17 -12.68 -25.35
CA GLY A 172 33.09 -12.28 -23.95
C GLY A 172 32.79 -10.82 -23.59
N TYR A 173 31.69 -10.23 -24.08
CA TYR A 173 31.09 -9.08 -23.37
C TYR A 173 30.43 -9.58 -22.07
N SER A 174 31.23 -9.64 -21.00
CA SER A 174 30.73 -9.87 -19.64
C SER A 174 30.05 -8.60 -19.13
N SER A 175 28.77 -8.39 -19.46
CA SER A 175 27.98 -7.28 -18.92
C SER A 175 27.67 -7.51 -17.44
N ALA A 176 28.64 -7.19 -16.58
CA ALA A 176 28.49 -7.34 -15.14
C ALA A 176 27.45 -6.35 -14.59
N THR A 177 26.53 -6.85 -13.76
CA THR A 177 25.57 -6.00 -13.02
C THR A 177 26.32 -4.97 -12.19
N LEU A 178 25.90 -3.70 -12.30
CA LEU A 178 26.48 -2.62 -11.51
C LEU A 178 26.46 -2.97 -10.00
N PRO A 179 27.58 -2.81 -9.27
CA PRO A 179 27.64 -3.15 -7.85
C PRO A 179 26.57 -2.49 -6.99
N SER A 180 26.14 -1.27 -7.34
CA SER A 180 25.06 -0.53 -6.67
C SER A 180 23.68 -1.19 -6.80
N LEU A 181 23.48 -2.03 -7.83
CA LEU A 181 22.20 -2.69 -8.09
C LEU A 181 22.11 -4.08 -7.44
N LYS A 182 23.21 -4.65 -6.94
CA LYS A 182 23.28 -6.03 -6.44
C LYS A 182 22.29 -6.35 -5.30
N GLU A 183 21.90 -5.35 -4.52
CA GLU A 183 20.90 -5.53 -3.46
C GLU A 183 19.45 -5.49 -3.99
N TYR A 184 19.24 -4.93 -5.18
CA TYR A 184 17.91 -4.70 -5.78
C TYR A 184 17.56 -5.72 -6.87
N VAL A 185 18.53 -6.51 -7.33
CA VAL A 185 18.32 -7.53 -8.36
C VAL A 185 18.94 -8.86 -7.97
N ILE A 186 18.54 -9.91 -8.68
CA ILE A 186 19.22 -11.20 -8.62
C ILE A 186 20.58 -11.06 -9.30
N LYS A 187 21.62 -11.53 -8.61
CA LYS A 187 22.99 -11.51 -9.14
C LYS A 187 23.02 -12.21 -10.50
N ASP A 188 23.65 -11.54 -11.47
CA ASP A 188 23.80 -12.04 -12.83
C ASP A 188 22.44 -12.21 -13.56
N ALA A 189 21.37 -11.51 -13.16
CA ALA A 189 20.07 -11.52 -13.85
C ALA A 189 19.35 -10.15 -13.84
N VAL A 190 20.12 -9.05 -13.91
CA VAL A 190 19.60 -7.67 -13.87
C VAL A 190 18.59 -7.39 -14.98
N PHE A 191 18.84 -7.85 -16.22
CA PHE A 191 17.93 -7.63 -17.35
C PHE A 191 16.62 -8.39 -17.21
N THR A 192 16.65 -9.61 -16.69
CA THR A 192 15.44 -10.38 -16.37
C THR A 192 14.59 -9.66 -15.34
N CYS A 193 15.20 -9.20 -14.24
CA CYS A 193 14.51 -8.45 -13.19
C CYS A 193 13.90 -7.16 -13.75
N TYR A 194 14.69 -6.37 -14.48
CA TYR A 194 14.27 -5.13 -15.11
C TYR A 194 13.10 -5.33 -16.08
N THR A 195 13.24 -6.28 -17.00
CA THR A 195 12.26 -6.53 -18.07
C THR A 195 10.93 -7.00 -17.49
N LEU A 196 10.96 -7.93 -16.53
CA LEU A 196 9.75 -8.44 -15.90
C LEU A 196 9.09 -7.38 -15.01
N TRP A 197 9.87 -6.57 -14.28
CA TRP A 197 9.32 -5.46 -13.49
C TRP A 197 8.58 -4.46 -14.39
N HIS A 198 9.18 -4.02 -15.50
CA HIS A 198 8.51 -3.16 -16.48
C HIS A 198 7.34 -3.82 -17.20
N THR A 199 7.31 -5.15 -17.25
CA THR A 199 6.16 -5.90 -17.77
C THR A 199 4.99 -5.87 -16.78
N VAL A 200 5.27 -6.02 -15.48
CA VAL A 200 4.28 -5.95 -14.40
C VAL A 200 3.64 -4.56 -14.31
N TYR A 201 4.43 -3.50 -14.41
CA TYR A 201 3.98 -2.12 -14.22
C TYR A 201 3.78 -1.33 -15.53
N GLY A 202 3.89 -2.00 -16.69
CA GLY A 202 3.79 -1.39 -18.02
C GLY A 202 2.39 -1.45 -18.63
N GLU A 203 2.34 -1.69 -19.95
CA GLU A 203 1.11 -1.65 -20.75
C GLU A 203 -0.04 -2.51 -20.20
N THR A 204 0.26 -3.73 -19.72
CA THR A 204 -0.78 -4.64 -19.21
C THR A 204 -1.48 -4.05 -17.99
N LYS A 205 -0.73 -3.41 -17.08
CA LYS A 205 -1.28 -2.71 -15.92
C LYS A 205 -2.19 -1.55 -16.32
N VAL A 206 -1.79 -0.77 -17.34
CA VAL A 206 -2.62 0.32 -17.87
C VAL A 206 -3.96 -0.20 -18.40
N ASN A 207 -3.94 -1.31 -19.16
CA ASN A 207 -5.17 -1.92 -19.66
C ASN A 207 -6.05 -2.46 -18.53
N ILE A 208 -5.47 -3.10 -17.50
CA ILE A 208 -6.20 -3.53 -16.31
C ILE A 208 -6.86 -2.34 -15.61
N ASP A 209 -6.13 -1.24 -15.43
CA ASP A 209 -6.67 -0.03 -14.80
C ASP A 209 -7.83 0.56 -15.59
N ASP A 210 -7.76 0.55 -16.91
CA ASP A 210 -8.84 1.06 -17.76
C ASP A 210 -10.08 0.15 -17.72
N ILE A 211 -9.90 -1.18 -17.66
CA ILE A 211 -10.98 -2.14 -17.41
C ILE A 211 -11.64 -1.87 -16.06
N LEU A 212 -10.86 -1.69 -15.00
CA LEU A 212 -11.36 -1.43 -13.65
C LEU A 212 -12.08 -0.08 -13.57
N LYS A 213 -11.52 0.98 -14.16
CA LYS A 213 -12.16 2.31 -14.23
C LYS A 213 -13.49 2.25 -14.97
N GLY A 214 -13.58 1.48 -16.05
CA GLY A 214 -14.81 1.29 -16.83
C GLY A 214 -15.95 0.63 -16.05
N ARG A 215 -15.68 0.02 -14.89
CA ARG A 215 -16.66 -0.63 -14.01
C ARG A 215 -17.10 0.22 -12.83
N ILE A 216 -16.50 1.40 -12.65
CA ILE A 216 -16.79 2.23 -11.47
C ILE A 216 -18.23 2.71 -11.54
N ASP A 217 -19.07 2.07 -10.73
CA ASP A 217 -20.43 2.47 -10.41
C ASP A 217 -20.74 2.11 -8.95
N SER A 218 -21.93 2.51 -8.50
CA SER A 218 -22.39 2.24 -7.13
C SER A 218 -22.44 0.75 -6.79
N ASN A 219 -22.85 -0.11 -7.73
CA ASN A 219 -22.97 -1.55 -7.47
C ASN A 219 -21.58 -2.19 -7.29
N TYR A 220 -20.63 -1.81 -8.15
CA TYR A 220 -19.25 -2.26 -8.08
C TYR A 220 -18.57 -1.79 -6.80
N LEU A 221 -18.71 -0.52 -6.43
CA LEU A 221 -18.18 0.01 -5.16
C LEU A 221 -18.78 -0.70 -3.94
N ASN A 222 -20.09 -0.97 -3.95
CA ASN A 222 -20.73 -1.73 -2.89
C ASN A 222 -20.11 -3.12 -2.74
N LYS A 223 -19.87 -3.83 -3.85
CA LYS A 223 -19.22 -5.15 -3.81
C LYS A 223 -17.79 -5.06 -3.26
N LEU A 224 -17.00 -4.08 -3.72
CA LEU A 224 -15.62 -3.88 -3.25
C LEU A 224 -15.55 -3.56 -1.75
N LEU A 225 -16.46 -2.72 -1.22
CA LEU A 225 -16.50 -2.38 0.20
C LEU A 225 -16.84 -3.59 1.10
N ASN A 226 -17.52 -4.59 0.55
CA ASN A 226 -17.83 -5.85 1.23
C ASN A 226 -16.81 -6.96 0.95
N GLY A 227 -15.78 -6.66 0.16
CA GLY A 227 -14.77 -7.62 -0.29
C GLY A 227 -13.55 -7.74 0.65
N SER A 228 -12.44 -8.19 0.04
CA SER A 228 -11.13 -8.31 0.69
C SER A 228 -10.58 -6.96 1.15
N GLU A 229 -9.50 -6.97 1.94
CA GLU A 229 -8.86 -5.72 2.38
C GLU A 229 -8.38 -4.87 1.21
N ASN A 230 -7.73 -5.48 0.19
CA ASN A 230 -7.29 -4.77 -1.02
C ASN A 230 -8.48 -4.15 -1.77
N GLN A 231 -9.60 -4.88 -1.88
CA GLN A 231 -10.81 -4.38 -2.52
C GLN A 231 -11.41 -3.18 -1.76
N LYS A 232 -11.45 -3.23 -0.42
CA LYS A 232 -11.86 -2.10 0.42
C LYS A 232 -10.94 -0.89 0.25
N LEU A 233 -9.62 -1.10 0.27
CA LEU A 233 -8.64 -0.03 0.10
C LEU A 233 -8.74 0.63 -1.29
N PHE A 234 -9.06 -0.15 -2.32
CA PHE A 234 -9.31 0.33 -3.67
C PHE A 234 -10.62 1.13 -3.76
N ALA A 235 -11.71 0.63 -3.19
CA ALA A 235 -12.98 1.37 -3.12
C ALA A 235 -12.82 2.72 -2.39
N LEU A 236 -12.10 2.74 -1.26
CA LEU A 236 -11.79 3.96 -0.52
C LEU A 236 -10.99 4.96 -1.36
N GLU A 237 -10.06 4.48 -2.18
CA GLU A 237 -9.28 5.34 -3.08
C GLU A 237 -10.17 5.98 -4.16
N ILE A 238 -11.08 5.21 -4.76
CA ILE A 238 -12.04 5.72 -5.75
C ILE A 238 -12.96 6.77 -5.11
N ILE A 239 -13.51 6.48 -3.93
CA ILE A 239 -14.41 7.39 -3.21
C ILE A 239 -13.70 8.68 -2.81
N ARG A 240 -12.41 8.60 -2.47
CA ARG A 240 -11.58 9.78 -2.16
C ARG A 240 -11.45 10.71 -3.38
N GLN A 241 -11.33 10.13 -4.57
CA GLN A 241 -11.19 10.86 -5.83
C GLN A 241 -12.53 11.42 -6.34
N ASN A 242 -13.64 10.79 -5.97
CA ASN A 242 -14.98 11.26 -6.30
C ASN A 242 -15.90 11.32 -5.07
N SER A 243 -15.99 12.52 -4.48
CA SER A 243 -16.71 12.76 -3.23
C SER A 243 -18.22 12.54 -3.30
N SER A 244 -18.82 12.42 -4.49
CA SER A 244 -20.26 12.09 -4.61
C SER A 244 -20.57 10.72 -4.00
N PHE A 245 -19.67 9.75 -4.15
CA PHE A 245 -19.84 8.41 -3.60
C PHE A 245 -19.74 8.38 -2.08
N PHE A 246 -19.05 9.33 -1.45
CA PHE A 246 -18.94 9.35 0.01
C PHE A 246 -20.32 9.45 0.67
N PHE A 247 -21.20 10.32 0.16
CA PHE A 247 -22.53 10.50 0.73
C PHE A 247 -23.43 9.28 0.52
N GLU A 248 -23.26 8.57 -0.59
CA GLU A 248 -23.97 7.34 -0.91
C GLU A 248 -23.58 6.19 0.03
N PHE A 249 -22.28 6.05 0.32
CA PHE A 249 -21.75 4.93 1.10
C PHE A 249 -21.45 5.26 2.56
N ASN A 250 -21.84 6.42 3.09
CA ASN A 250 -21.42 6.88 4.42
C ASN A 250 -21.70 5.85 5.55
N SER A 251 -22.81 5.12 5.47
CA SER A 251 -23.20 4.11 6.46
C SER A 251 -22.24 2.91 6.48
N GLN A 252 -21.68 2.54 5.33
CA GLN A 252 -20.68 1.48 5.20
C GLN A 252 -19.27 2.00 5.49
N LEU A 253 -18.97 3.26 5.16
CA LEU A 253 -17.65 3.85 5.29
C LEU A 253 -17.29 4.22 6.74
N LEU A 254 -18.24 4.75 7.51
CA LEU A 254 -17.96 5.21 8.88
C LEU A 254 -17.45 4.10 9.80
N PRO A 255 -18.01 2.87 9.80
CA PRO A 255 -17.45 1.77 10.57
C PRO A 255 -16.00 1.44 10.21
N LEU A 256 -15.58 1.64 8.96
CA LEU A 256 -14.20 1.36 8.52
C LEU A 256 -13.18 2.29 9.17
N ILE A 257 -13.59 3.48 9.61
CA ILE A 257 -12.73 4.39 10.37
C ILE A 257 -12.31 3.76 11.70
N ALA A 258 -13.21 3.00 12.34
CA ALA A 258 -12.92 2.28 13.58
C ALA A 258 -12.25 0.90 13.35
N SER A 259 -11.85 0.59 12.11
CA SER A 259 -11.14 -0.65 11.80
C SER A 259 -9.83 -0.76 12.59
N GLN A 260 -9.49 -1.99 13.00
CA GLN A 260 -8.19 -2.29 13.60
C GLN A 260 -7.08 -2.43 12.54
N ASN A 261 -7.45 -2.52 11.26
CA ASN A 261 -6.50 -2.41 10.16
C ASN A 261 -6.18 -0.92 9.93
N LYS A 262 -4.93 -0.54 10.25
CA LYS A 262 -4.44 0.84 10.15
C LYS A 262 -4.66 1.46 8.76
N ASN A 263 -4.33 0.73 7.70
CA ASN A 263 -4.45 1.25 6.33
C ASN A 263 -5.92 1.53 5.95
N ILE A 264 -6.83 0.64 6.37
CA ILE A 264 -8.28 0.83 6.16
C ILE A 264 -8.77 2.02 6.97
N SER A 265 -8.41 2.10 8.25
CA SER A 265 -8.82 3.20 9.14
C SER A 265 -8.36 4.56 8.59
N GLU A 266 -7.09 4.69 8.20
CA GLU A 266 -6.51 5.91 7.64
C GLU A 266 -7.17 6.33 6.33
N LYS A 267 -7.34 5.40 5.38
CA LYS A 267 -8.02 5.70 4.10
C LYS A 267 -9.50 6.03 4.30
N ALA A 268 -10.22 5.31 5.16
CA ALA A 268 -11.63 5.59 5.48
C ALA A 268 -11.80 6.94 6.15
N LEU A 269 -10.85 7.33 7.00
CA LEU A 269 -10.86 8.65 7.59
C LEU A 269 -10.62 9.74 6.54
N SER A 270 -9.71 9.50 5.59
CA SER A 270 -9.35 10.46 4.54
C SER A 270 -10.56 10.90 3.69
N VAL A 271 -11.57 10.04 3.50
CA VAL A 271 -12.76 10.35 2.71
C VAL A 271 -13.79 11.25 3.44
N VAL A 272 -13.69 11.40 4.76
CA VAL A 272 -14.60 12.26 5.53
C VAL A 272 -14.32 13.73 5.23
N THR A 273 -15.32 14.42 4.68
CA THR A 273 -15.22 15.81 4.22
C THR A 273 -15.72 16.82 5.27
N PRO A 274 -15.24 18.09 5.24
CA PRO A 274 -15.81 19.18 6.01
C PRO A 274 -17.32 19.36 5.78
N GLN A 275 -17.79 19.13 4.55
CA GLN A 275 -19.22 19.21 4.20
C GLN A 275 -20.05 18.19 4.99
N TYR A 276 -19.59 16.96 5.12
CA TYR A 276 -20.27 15.94 5.94
C TYR A 276 -20.36 16.37 7.40
N LEU A 277 -19.27 16.90 7.95
CA LEU A 277 -19.17 17.35 9.33
C LEU A 277 -19.85 18.71 9.59
N SER A 278 -20.41 19.38 8.58
CA SER A 278 -21.18 20.61 8.78
C SER A 278 -22.52 20.38 9.49
N ASN A 279 -23.03 19.14 9.45
CA ASN A 279 -24.24 18.71 10.15
C ASN A 279 -23.89 18.24 11.58
N SER A 280 -24.65 18.71 12.57
CA SER A 280 -24.41 18.41 13.99
C SER A 280 -24.55 16.93 14.35
N GLU A 281 -25.54 16.22 13.79
CA GLU A 281 -25.74 14.79 14.02
C GLU A 281 -24.56 13.98 13.46
N ASN A 282 -24.04 14.37 12.30
CA ASN A 282 -22.86 13.75 11.71
C ASN A 282 -21.60 13.99 12.54
N GLN A 283 -21.46 15.15 13.21
CA GLN A 283 -20.37 15.40 14.16
C GLN A 283 -20.42 14.42 15.33
N LEU A 284 -21.61 14.21 15.92
CA LEU A 284 -21.80 13.28 17.03
C LEU A 284 -21.45 11.85 16.62
N ARG A 285 -22.02 11.36 15.51
CA ARG A 285 -21.73 10.02 14.96
C ARG A 285 -20.24 9.83 14.69
N PHE A 286 -19.55 10.88 14.22
CA PHE A 286 -18.12 10.83 13.94
C PHE A 286 -17.27 10.74 15.22
N ILE A 287 -17.66 11.46 16.28
CA ILE A 287 -16.99 11.40 17.59
C ILE A 287 -17.23 10.03 18.27
N GLU A 288 -18.39 9.42 18.09
CA GLU A 288 -18.69 8.09 18.64
C GLU A 288 -17.73 7.00 18.15
N LEU A 289 -17.22 7.12 16.92
CA LEU A 289 -16.25 6.18 16.35
C LEU A 289 -14.97 6.07 17.20
N MET A 290 -14.65 7.09 18.00
CA MET A 290 -13.47 7.09 18.89
C MET A 290 -13.49 5.96 19.92
N ASP A 291 -14.65 5.39 20.25
CA ASP A 291 -14.74 4.34 21.27
C ASP A 291 -14.04 3.04 20.88
N HIS A 292 -14.00 2.77 19.57
CA HIS A 292 -13.47 1.53 19.00
C HIS A 292 -12.28 1.77 18.05
N SER A 293 -11.89 3.02 17.82
CA SER A 293 -10.80 3.39 16.92
C SER A 293 -9.41 3.20 17.54
N LEU A 294 -8.40 3.01 16.67
CA LEU A 294 -6.99 3.04 17.03
C LEU A 294 -6.61 4.38 17.68
N PRO A 295 -5.59 4.43 18.56
CA PRO A 295 -5.16 5.66 19.23
C PRO A 295 -4.90 6.83 18.28
N GLU A 296 -4.23 6.59 17.15
CA GLU A 296 -3.88 7.60 16.15
C GLU A 296 -5.14 8.18 15.48
N THR A 297 -6.07 7.29 15.10
CA THR A 297 -7.37 7.65 14.51
C THR A 297 -8.17 8.58 15.41
N LYS A 298 -8.12 8.42 16.74
CA LYS A 298 -8.79 9.31 17.69
C LYS A 298 -8.27 10.75 17.59
N TYR A 299 -6.97 10.95 17.43
CA TYR A 299 -6.44 12.30 17.24
C TYR A 299 -6.86 12.90 15.91
N GLU A 300 -6.82 12.10 14.84
CA GLU A 300 -7.23 12.55 13.51
C GLU A 300 -8.72 12.92 13.44
N ILE A 301 -9.58 12.24 14.21
CA ILE A 301 -10.99 12.67 14.39
C ILE A 301 -11.06 14.09 14.96
N ILE A 302 -10.28 14.39 16.01
CA ILE A 302 -10.24 15.73 16.61
C ILE A 302 -9.68 16.75 15.60
N TYR A 303 -8.63 16.40 14.85
CA TYR A 303 -8.05 17.29 13.84
C TYR A 303 -9.04 17.60 12.71
N LYS A 304 -9.80 16.62 12.22
CA LYS A 304 -10.85 16.88 11.23
C LYS A 304 -11.93 17.81 11.74
N LEU A 305 -12.32 17.69 13.02
CA LEU A 305 -13.25 18.62 13.64
C LEU A 305 -12.66 20.03 13.76
N GLN A 306 -11.35 20.19 14.00
CA GLN A 306 -10.72 21.53 14.01
C GLN A 306 -10.79 22.25 12.66
N LEU A 307 -10.88 21.52 11.55
CA LEU A 307 -10.94 22.07 10.20
C LEU A 307 -12.29 22.70 9.86
N ILE A 308 -13.37 22.36 10.56
CA ILE A 308 -14.70 22.93 10.29
C ILE A 308 -14.94 24.22 11.08
N ASP A 309 -15.79 25.10 10.55
CA ASP A 309 -16.05 26.41 11.14
C ASP A 309 -17.01 26.35 12.32
N ASN A 310 -18.03 25.50 12.24
CA ASN A 310 -19.09 25.41 13.24
C ASN A 310 -19.13 24.01 13.85
N ILE A 311 -18.80 23.92 15.13
CA ILE A 311 -18.94 22.69 15.91
C ILE A 311 -20.10 22.89 16.88
N SER A 312 -21.02 21.92 16.89
CA SER A 312 -22.19 21.96 17.77
C SER A 312 -21.80 21.87 19.25
N THR A 313 -22.63 22.44 20.11
CA THR A 313 -22.47 22.37 21.56
C THR A 313 -22.42 20.91 22.04
N ASP A 314 -23.31 20.06 21.53
CA ASP A 314 -23.38 18.64 21.89
C ASP A 314 -22.11 17.89 21.49
N ALA A 315 -21.52 18.21 20.34
CA ALA A 315 -20.24 17.64 19.91
C ALA A 315 -19.09 18.04 20.84
N ILE A 316 -19.06 19.29 21.32
CA ILE A 316 -18.06 19.75 22.30
C ILE A 316 -18.23 19.00 23.63
N ILE A 317 -19.46 18.88 24.12
CA ILE A 317 -19.77 18.15 25.36
C ILE A 317 -19.31 16.69 25.21
N LEU A 318 -19.66 16.05 24.09
CA LEU A 318 -19.29 14.66 23.83
C LEU A 318 -17.76 14.48 23.80
N LEU A 319 -17.01 15.38 23.17
CA LEU A 319 -15.54 15.34 23.18
C LEU A 319 -14.96 15.41 24.59
N ILE A 320 -15.51 16.31 25.44
CA ILE A 320 -15.10 16.43 26.85
C ILE A 320 -15.40 15.12 27.59
N ASP A 321 -16.57 14.52 27.35
CA ASP A 321 -16.96 13.25 27.98
C ASP A 321 -16.09 12.07 27.51
N LYS A 322 -15.71 12.02 26.23
CA LYS A 322 -14.74 11.03 25.73
C LYS A 322 -13.39 11.14 26.46
N TYR A 323 -12.95 12.36 26.76
CA TYR A 323 -11.77 12.55 27.60
C TYR A 323 -12.01 12.08 29.05
N ALA A 324 -13.10 12.52 29.68
CA ALA A 324 -13.41 12.21 31.08
C ALA A 324 -13.55 10.70 31.34
N THR A 325 -14.03 9.95 30.35
CA THR A 325 -14.17 8.48 30.39
C THR A 325 -12.89 7.72 30.00
N GLY A 326 -11.77 8.42 29.82
CA GLY A 326 -10.47 7.83 29.50
C GLY A 326 -10.33 7.32 28.06
N LYS A 327 -11.23 7.70 27.15
CA LYS A 327 -11.13 7.31 25.73
C LYS A 327 -10.10 8.13 24.96
N ILE A 328 -9.75 9.31 25.47
CA ILE A 328 -8.80 10.26 24.88
C ILE A 328 -7.70 10.57 25.90
N SER A 329 -6.46 10.68 25.44
CA SER A 329 -5.33 11.07 26.29
C SER A 329 -5.36 12.56 26.67
N ALA A 330 -4.48 12.96 27.58
CA ALA A 330 -4.28 14.38 27.91
C ALA A 330 -3.80 15.23 26.72
N GLY A 331 -3.11 14.62 25.74
CA GLY A 331 -2.76 15.27 24.48
C GLY A 331 -3.99 15.64 23.65
N GLY A 332 -5.02 14.79 23.64
CA GLY A 332 -6.27 15.07 22.94
C GLY A 332 -7.10 16.15 23.63
N LEU A 333 -7.05 16.26 24.97
CA LEU A 333 -7.70 17.36 25.71
C LEU A 333 -7.19 18.74 25.26
N ASN A 334 -5.87 18.89 25.05
CA ASN A 334 -5.31 20.12 24.50
C ASN A 334 -5.92 20.49 23.13
N GLN A 335 -6.16 19.49 22.29
CA GLN A 335 -6.76 19.71 20.96
C GLN A 335 -8.25 20.06 21.05
N ILE A 336 -8.97 19.50 22.03
CA ILE A 336 -10.35 19.87 22.35
C ILE A 336 -10.40 21.33 22.83
N PHE A 337 -9.45 21.79 23.65
CA PHE A 337 -9.39 23.19 24.07
C PHE A 337 -9.17 24.15 22.91
N LYS A 338 -8.36 23.79 21.91
CA LYS A 338 -8.24 24.59 20.68
C LYS A 338 -9.56 24.70 19.91
N ILE A 339 -10.32 23.60 19.85
CA ILE A 339 -11.69 23.62 19.29
C ILE A 339 -12.53 24.64 20.05
N ILE A 340 -12.62 24.54 21.38
CA ILE A 340 -13.45 25.43 22.19
C ILE A 340 -13.01 26.89 22.03
N SER A 341 -11.70 27.18 22.07
CA SER A 341 -11.17 28.54 21.83
C SER A 341 -11.57 29.10 20.47
N LYS A 342 -11.44 28.31 19.40
CA LYS A 342 -11.87 28.72 18.04
C LYS A 342 -13.37 29.04 18.04
N GLN A 343 -14.18 28.17 18.64
CA GLN A 343 -15.63 28.28 18.63
C GLN A 343 -16.16 29.41 19.52
N ILE A 344 -15.47 29.79 20.60
CA ILE A 344 -15.85 30.95 21.43
C ILE A 344 -15.75 32.26 20.63
N VAL A 345 -14.76 32.37 19.74
CA VAL A 345 -14.58 33.56 18.90
C VAL A 345 -15.71 33.70 17.88
N THR A 346 -16.15 32.58 17.29
CA THR A 346 -17.16 32.55 16.22
C THR A 346 -18.59 32.45 16.76
N ASN A 347 -18.80 31.83 17.92
CA ASN A 347 -20.10 31.55 18.52
C ASN A 347 -20.08 31.81 20.03
N LYS A 348 -20.48 33.03 20.42
CA LYS A 348 -20.53 33.48 21.83
C LYS A 348 -21.43 32.63 22.73
N ASN A 349 -22.36 31.83 22.17
CA ASN A 349 -23.24 30.97 22.96
C ASN A 349 -22.49 29.79 23.61
N ILE A 350 -21.31 29.43 23.10
CA ILE A 350 -20.50 28.33 23.65
C ILE A 350 -19.84 28.73 24.98
N LEU A 351 -19.42 29.99 25.12
CA LEU A 351 -18.83 30.49 26.36
C LEU A 351 -19.83 30.45 27.54
N ASN A 352 -21.10 30.74 27.25
CA ASN A 352 -22.16 30.82 28.25
C ASN A 352 -22.94 29.50 28.39
N ASN A 353 -22.46 28.40 27.81
CA ASN A 353 -23.13 27.13 27.93
C ASN A 353 -22.86 26.50 29.30
N ASN A 354 -23.91 26.44 30.13
CA ASN A 354 -23.83 25.93 31.50
C ASN A 354 -23.30 24.49 31.59
N GLU A 355 -23.57 23.65 30.59
CA GLU A 355 -23.13 22.25 30.60
C GLU A 355 -21.64 22.14 30.30
N ILE A 356 -21.15 22.83 29.27
CA ILE A 356 -19.72 22.93 28.96
C ILE A 356 -18.97 23.51 30.17
N GLU A 357 -19.45 24.62 30.76
CA GLU A 357 -18.82 25.20 31.94
C GLU A 357 -18.79 24.21 33.11
N SER A 358 -19.90 23.50 33.36
CA SER A 358 -19.98 22.48 34.40
C SER A 358 -18.92 21.39 34.24
N ARG A 359 -18.75 20.84 33.02
CA ARG A 359 -17.75 19.79 32.76
C ARG A 359 -16.32 20.30 32.85
N LEU A 360 -16.05 21.51 32.36
CA LEU A 360 -14.72 22.13 32.51
C LEU A 360 -14.39 22.41 33.99
N VAL A 361 -15.37 22.85 34.79
CA VAL A 361 -15.17 23.03 36.23
C VAL A 361 -14.89 21.68 36.92
N GLN A 362 -15.57 20.60 36.53
CA GLN A 362 -15.28 19.25 37.02
C GLN A 362 -13.85 18.81 36.65
N LEU A 363 -13.45 19.00 35.39
CA LEU A 363 -12.08 18.69 34.92
C LEU A 363 -11.01 19.53 35.63
N SER A 364 -11.31 20.77 36.02
CA SER A 364 -10.38 21.61 36.81
C SER A 364 -10.10 21.05 38.21
N LYS A 365 -10.94 20.12 38.69
CA LYS A 365 -10.80 19.41 39.97
C LYS A 365 -10.41 17.94 39.79
N HIS A 366 -9.97 17.56 38.59
CA HIS A 366 -9.59 16.19 38.27
C HIS A 366 -8.45 15.70 39.18
N SER A 367 -8.41 14.40 39.48
CA SER A 367 -7.40 13.79 40.36
C SER A 367 -6.00 13.85 39.76
N ASP A 368 -5.89 13.74 38.44
CA ASP A 368 -4.64 13.96 37.71
C ASP A 368 -4.25 15.46 37.72
N PRO A 369 -3.07 15.83 38.29
CA PRO A 369 -2.65 17.22 38.39
C PRO A 369 -2.44 17.90 37.03
N TYR A 370 -2.03 17.15 36.00
CA TYR A 370 -1.82 17.71 34.67
C TYR A 370 -3.15 18.18 34.08
N THR A 371 -4.17 17.32 34.06
CA THR A 371 -5.54 17.66 33.64
C THR A 371 -6.10 18.86 34.40
N ALA A 372 -5.99 18.84 35.73
CA ALA A 372 -6.53 19.89 36.57
C ALA A 372 -5.88 21.25 36.28
N ASN A 373 -4.54 21.28 36.19
CA ASN A 373 -3.80 22.51 35.91
C ASN A 373 -4.05 23.01 34.48
N LEU A 374 -4.05 22.12 33.49
CA LEU A 374 -4.34 22.47 32.10
C LEU A 374 -5.71 23.12 31.97
N THR A 375 -6.73 22.52 32.59
CA THR A 375 -8.11 23.04 32.54
C THR A 375 -8.26 24.36 33.31
N LYS A 376 -7.60 24.51 34.47
CA LYS A 376 -7.58 25.79 35.20
C LYS A 376 -6.97 26.92 34.38
N ASN A 377 -5.87 26.64 33.67
CA ASN A 377 -5.23 27.62 32.81
C ASN A 377 -6.13 28.02 31.64
N PHE A 378 -6.80 27.05 31.02
CA PHE A 378 -7.77 27.29 29.96
C PHE A 378 -8.97 28.15 30.41
N LEU A 379 -9.55 27.85 31.59
CA LEU A 379 -10.65 28.64 32.15
C LEU A 379 -10.23 30.08 32.48
N LYS A 380 -8.97 30.30 32.87
CA LYS A 380 -8.43 31.66 33.12
C LYS A 380 -8.20 32.44 31.84
N SER A 381 -7.89 31.78 30.72
CA SER A 381 -7.62 32.45 29.45
C SER A 381 -8.88 32.80 28.65
N THR A 382 -10.02 32.20 29.01
CA THR A 382 -11.30 32.35 28.30
C THR A 382 -12.30 33.24 29.03
N ARG A 383 -11.99 33.64 30.27
CA ARG A 383 -12.67 34.68 31.05
C ARG A 383 -11.89 35.98 30.98
#